data_AF-A0A7Y3IA46-F1
#
_entry.id   AF-A0A7Y3IA46-F1
#
_cell.length_a   1.000
_cell.length_b   1.000
_cell.length_c   1.000
_cell.angle_alpha   90.00
_cell.angle_beta   90.00
_cell.angle_gamma   90.00
#
_symmetry.space_group_name_H-M   'P 1'
#
loop_
_entity.id
_entity.type
_entity.pdbx_description
1 polymer ?
#
loop_
_entity_poly.entity_id
_entity_poly.type
_entity_poly.pdbx_seq_one_letter_code
_entity_poly.pdbx_strand_id
1 'polypeptide(L)'
;MSTLEPRTLADVQAGEDVRMVPIQKVGVQNIRFPIQVRDRSKSAQHTVGRIDMSVDLPHHFKGTHMSRFMEILNEGSPEISVEALPRILSTMRKRLDAETAHFTVS
;
A
#
# COMPACT_ATOMS: atom_id res chain seq x y z
N MET A 1 41.07 11.66 2.38
CA MET A 1 39.85 11.16 3.05
C MET A 1 38.73 12.10 2.67
N SER A 2 37.85 11.70 1.74
CA SER A 2 36.74 12.53 1.26
C SER A 2 35.50 12.17 2.09
N THR A 3 35.01 13.14 2.86
CA THR A 3 33.79 13.05 3.66
C THR A 3 32.61 12.99 2.70
N LEU A 4 31.91 11.85 2.65
CA LEU A 4 30.65 11.73 1.90
C LEU A 4 29.57 12.47 2.69
N GLU A 5 29.24 13.69 2.27
CA GLU A 5 28.05 14.38 2.76
C GLU A 5 26.82 13.54 2.38
N PRO A 6 25.87 13.30 3.32
CA PRO A 6 24.68 12.54 3.01
C PRO A 6 23.88 13.31 1.97
N ARG A 7 23.80 12.77 0.76
CA ARG A 7 22.99 13.33 -0.32
C ARG A 7 21.53 13.22 0.13
N THR A 8 20.95 14.31 0.60
CA THR A 8 19.52 14.39 0.89
C THR A 8 18.79 14.12 -0.42
N LEU A 9 18.28 12.91 -0.59
CA LEU A 9 17.49 12.54 -1.75
C LEU A 9 16.21 13.39 -1.70
N ALA A 10 16.10 14.34 -2.62
CA ALA A 10 14.87 15.09 -2.80
C ALA A 10 13.75 14.09 -3.13
N ASP A 11 12.62 14.21 -2.44
CA ASP A 11 11.45 13.38 -2.70
C ASP A 11 10.83 13.78 -4.04
N VAL A 12 11.38 13.22 -5.12
CA VAL A 12 10.93 13.44 -6.51
C VAL A 12 9.47 13.00 -6.73
N GLN A 13 8.97 12.10 -5.87
CA GLN A 13 7.60 11.59 -5.96
C GLN A 13 6.59 12.55 -5.32
N ALA A 14 7.01 13.41 -4.40
CA ALA A 14 6.17 14.42 -3.75
C ALA A 14 5.98 15.73 -4.57
N GLY A 15 6.61 15.87 -5.74
CA GLY A 15 6.46 17.07 -6.57
C GLY A 15 5.13 17.14 -7.35
N GLU A 16 4.90 18.24 -8.04
CA GLU A 16 3.69 18.50 -8.85
C GLU A 16 3.79 17.94 -10.28
N ASP A 17 2.82 17.15 -10.78
CA ASP A 17 2.98 16.45 -12.06
C ASP A 17 2.80 17.37 -13.28
N VAL A 18 3.91 17.83 -13.85
CA VAL A 18 3.94 18.70 -15.04
C VAL A 18 3.66 17.96 -16.36
N ARG A 19 3.57 16.63 -16.36
CA ARG A 19 3.42 15.83 -17.59
C ARG A 19 1.97 15.79 -18.09
N MET A 20 1.00 16.16 -17.24
CA MET A 20 -0.44 16.09 -17.54
C MET A 20 -0.91 14.68 -17.96
N VAL A 21 -0.18 13.62 -17.58
CA VAL A 21 -0.58 12.22 -17.82
C VAL A 21 -1.15 11.65 -16.53
N PRO A 22 -2.44 11.31 -16.47
CA PRO A 22 -3.05 10.80 -15.25
C PRO A 22 -2.53 9.39 -14.95
N ILE A 23 -2.07 9.18 -13.71
CA ILE A 23 -1.78 7.84 -13.20
C ILE A 23 -3.09 7.25 -12.70
N GLN A 24 -3.61 6.24 -13.40
CA GLN A 24 -4.89 5.62 -13.05
C GLN A 24 -4.82 4.87 -11.71
N LYS A 25 -3.72 4.16 -11.45
CA LYS A 25 -3.47 3.43 -10.20
C LYS A 25 -1.99 3.39 -9.86
N VAL A 26 -1.69 3.49 -8.58
CA VAL A 26 -0.33 3.40 -8.05
C VAL A 26 -0.30 2.65 -6.72
N GLY A 27 0.75 1.87 -6.48
CA GLY A 27 0.94 1.18 -5.21
C GLY A 27 2.03 0.10 -5.28
N VAL A 28 1.89 -0.93 -4.45
CA VAL A 28 2.87 -2.02 -4.31
C VAL A 28 2.27 -3.35 -4.74
N GLN A 29 3.10 -4.23 -5.29
CA GLN A 29 2.70 -5.54 -5.77
C GLN A 29 3.66 -6.61 -5.26
N ASN A 30 3.19 -7.86 -5.25
CA ASN A 30 3.96 -9.03 -4.86
C ASN A 30 4.50 -8.98 -3.42
N ILE A 31 3.70 -8.46 -2.49
CA ILE A 31 4.06 -8.47 -1.08
C ILE A 31 3.68 -9.82 -0.48
N ARG A 32 4.64 -10.57 0.06
CA ARG A 32 4.37 -11.78 0.83
C ARG A 32 4.03 -11.38 2.26
N PHE A 33 2.86 -11.77 2.75
CA PHE A 33 2.43 -11.41 4.09
C PHE A 33 1.62 -12.55 4.74
N PRO A 34 1.74 -12.76 6.06
CA PRO A 34 0.91 -13.71 6.78
C PRO A 34 -0.58 -13.36 6.70
N ILE A 35 -1.42 -14.34 6.37
CA ILE A 35 -2.87 -14.17 6.31
C ILE A 35 -3.58 -15.29 7.07
N GLN A 36 -4.77 -14.95 7.56
CA GLN A 36 -5.70 -15.88 8.18
C GLN A 36 -6.97 -15.99 7.34
N VAL A 37 -7.30 -17.20 6.90
CA VAL A 37 -8.51 -17.48 6.13
C VAL A 37 -9.39 -18.50 6.85
N ARG A 38 -10.70 -18.37 6.72
CA ARG A 38 -11.64 -19.36 7.28
C ARG A 38 -12.05 -20.35 6.21
N ASP A 39 -11.98 -21.63 6.54
CA ASP A 39 -12.49 -22.68 5.67
C ASP A 39 -14.00 -22.92 5.85
N ARG A 40 -14.56 -23.81 5.04
CA ARG A 40 -16.00 -24.17 5.09
C ARG A 40 -16.42 -24.79 6.43
N SER A 41 -15.48 -25.35 7.18
CA SER A 41 -15.72 -25.88 8.52
C SER A 41 -15.66 -24.80 9.61
N LYS A 42 -15.47 -23.53 9.22
CA LYS A 42 -15.23 -22.38 10.10
C LYS A 42 -13.93 -22.48 10.91
N SER A 43 -13.03 -23.38 10.53
CA SER A 43 -11.69 -23.43 11.11
C SER A 43 -10.83 -22.31 10.50
N ALA A 44 -10.00 -21.69 11.34
CA ALA A 44 -9.04 -20.72 10.88
C ALA A 44 -7.79 -21.44 10.34
N GLN A 45 -7.37 -21.05 9.15
CA GLN A 45 -6.15 -21.51 8.51
C GLN A 45 -5.18 -20.35 8.40
N HIS A 46 -3.94 -20.59 8.85
CA HIS A 46 -2.85 -19.63 8.82
C HIS A 46 -1.94 -19.97 7.64
N THR A 47 -1.65 -19.00 6.79
CA THR A 47 -0.82 -19.18 5.59
C THR A 47 -0.12 -17.89 5.21
N VAL A 48 0.64 -17.90 4.10
CA VAL A 48 1.25 -16.71 3.52
C VAL A 48 0.58 -16.42 2.19
N GLY A 49 -0.03 -15.25 2.08
CA GLY A 49 -0.64 -14.75 0.84
C GLY A 49 0.29 -13.82 0.09
N ARG A 50 0.02 -13.65 -1.21
CA ARG A 50 0.60 -12.58 -2.02
C ARG A 50 -0.40 -11.44 -2.13
N ILE A 51 0.05 -10.24 -1.78
CA ILE A 51 -0.78 -9.05 -1.67
C ILE A 51 -0.35 -8.02 -2.71
N ASP A 52 -1.35 -7.49 -3.42
CA ASP A 52 -1.23 -6.31 -4.25
C ASP A 52 -2.14 -5.21 -3.70
N MET A 53 -1.62 -3.99 -3.57
CA MET A 53 -2.34 -2.83 -3.05
C MET A 53 -2.15 -1.64 -3.98
N SER A 54 -3.23 -0.93 -4.31
CA SER A 54 -3.14 0.30 -5.09
C SER A 54 -4.27 1.28 -4.80
N VAL A 55 -4.03 2.55 -5.09
CA VAL A 55 -5.02 3.64 -5.05
C VAL A 55 -5.02 4.38 -6.38
N ASP A 56 -6.13 5.06 -6.70
CA ASP A 56 -6.10 6.11 -7.72
C ASP A 56 -5.23 7.27 -7.22
N LEU A 57 -4.49 7.87 -8.15
CA LEU A 57 -3.68 9.03 -7.84
C LEU A 57 -4.47 10.28 -8.24
N PRO A 58 -4.77 11.20 -7.30
CA PRO A 58 -5.34 12.48 -7.68
C PRO A 58 -4.40 13.20 -8.66
N HIS A 59 -4.97 13.84 -9.68
CA HIS A 59 -4.24 14.43 -10.82
C HIS A 59 -3.13 15.44 -10.46
N HIS A 60 -3.10 15.93 -9.22
CA HIS A 60 -2.16 16.94 -8.72
C HIS A 60 -0.90 16.35 -8.05
N PHE A 61 -0.83 15.03 -7.81
CA PHE A 61 0.34 14.39 -7.21
C PHE A 61 1.22 13.69 -8.25
N LYS A 62 2.57 13.85 -8.19
CA LYS A 62 3.52 13.03 -8.98
C LYS A 62 3.61 11.58 -8.52
N GLY A 63 3.21 11.29 -7.28
CA GLY A 63 3.34 9.97 -6.69
C GLY A 63 2.71 9.86 -5.30
N THR A 64 2.54 8.61 -4.88
CA THR A 64 2.18 8.24 -3.51
C THR A 64 3.45 7.77 -2.79
N HIS A 65 3.60 8.03 -1.50
CA HIS A 65 4.76 7.53 -0.76
C HIS A 65 4.60 6.02 -0.56
N MET A 66 5.32 5.21 -1.35
CA MET A 66 5.18 3.75 -1.37
C MET A 66 5.31 3.09 0.00
N SER A 67 6.12 3.68 0.90
CA SER A 67 6.29 3.21 2.28
C SER A 67 4.96 3.20 3.05
N ARG A 68 4.04 4.12 2.76
CA ARG A 68 2.75 4.21 3.44
C ARG A 68 1.88 2.97 3.23
N PHE A 69 2.02 2.27 2.09
CA PHE A 69 1.34 0.97 1.92
C PHE A 69 1.85 -0.06 2.91
N MET A 70 3.17 -0.14 3.08
CA MET A 70 3.79 -1.05 4.03
C MET A 70 3.51 -0.66 5.48
N GLU A 71 3.47 0.64 5.79
CA GLU A 71 3.07 1.14 7.11
C GLU A 71 1.63 0.69 7.44
N ILE A 72 0.68 0.92 6.53
CA ILE A 72 -0.73 0.52 6.72
C ILE A 72 -0.87 -0.99 6.88
N LEU A 73 -0.09 -1.77 6.10
CA LEU A 73 -0.08 -3.23 6.19
C LEU A 73 0.43 -3.72 7.55
N ASN A 74 1.44 -3.05 8.12
CA ASN A 74 2.09 -3.44 9.38
C ASN A 74 1.47 -2.80 10.64
N GLU A 75 0.57 -1.82 10.52
CA GLU A 75 -0.03 -1.10 11.65
C GLU A 75 -1.04 -1.95 12.45
N GLY A 76 -1.38 -3.14 11.96
CA GLY A 76 -2.41 -4.01 12.51
C GLY A 76 -1.88 -5.26 13.19
N SER A 77 -2.64 -6.33 13.01
CA SER A 77 -2.30 -7.68 13.46
C SER A 77 -1.08 -8.21 12.69
N PRO A 78 -0.26 -9.11 13.30
CA PRO A 78 0.83 -9.80 12.61
C PRO A 78 0.35 -10.63 11.41
N GLU A 79 -0.96 -10.89 11.30
CA GLU A 79 -1.60 -11.56 10.18
C GLU A 79 -2.86 -10.80 9.73
N ILE A 80 -3.15 -10.82 8.43
CA ILE A 80 -4.34 -10.18 7.86
C ILE A 80 -5.46 -11.20 7.71
N SER A 81 -6.60 -10.92 8.36
CA SER A 81 -7.84 -11.67 8.12
C SER A 81 -8.71 -10.97 7.07
N VAL A 82 -9.60 -11.73 6.42
CA VAL A 82 -10.56 -11.18 5.44
C VAL A 82 -11.46 -10.11 6.08
N GLU A 83 -11.80 -10.28 7.35
CA GLU A 83 -12.62 -9.32 8.11
C GLU A 83 -11.91 -7.97 8.34
N ALA A 84 -10.57 -7.94 8.28
CA ALA A 84 -9.80 -6.70 8.41
C ALA A 84 -9.76 -5.86 7.12
N LEU A 85 -10.07 -6.45 5.96
CA LEU A 85 -9.95 -5.78 4.66
C LEU A 85 -10.74 -4.47 4.53
N PRO A 86 -12.01 -4.36 4.99
CA PRO A 86 -12.75 -3.10 4.91
C PRO A 86 -12.07 -1.97 5.68
N ARG A 87 -11.49 -2.27 6.84
CA ARG A 87 -10.72 -1.30 7.64
C ARG A 87 -9.45 -0.90 6.91
N ILE A 88 -8.69 -1.86 6.38
CA ILE A 88 -7.44 -1.58 5.64
C ILE A 88 -7.71 -0.67 4.44
N LEU A 89 -8.72 -1.00 3.62
CA LEU A 89 -9.12 -0.19 2.47
C LEU A 89 -9.53 1.23 2.85
N SER A 90 -10.28 1.40 3.94
CA SER A 90 -10.65 2.72 4.47
C SER A 90 -9.44 3.52 4.93
N THR A 91 -8.49 2.87 5.61
CA THR A 91 -7.22 3.50 6.02
C THR A 91 -6.38 3.91 4.82
N MET A 92 -6.29 3.07 3.78
CA MET A 92 -5.59 3.39 2.53
C MET A 92 -6.16 4.66 1.89
N ARG A 93 -7.48 4.73 1.68
CA ARG A 93 -8.13 5.92 1.10
C ARG A 93 -7.83 7.20 1.88
N LYS A 94 -7.94 7.13 3.21
CA LYS A 94 -7.75 8.30 4.09
C LYS A 94 -6.29 8.76 4.15
N ARG A 95 -5.34 7.83 4.33
CA ARG A 95 -3.92 8.16 4.53
C ARG A 95 -3.19 8.47 3.22
N LEU A 96 -3.70 7.97 2.10
CA LEU A 96 -3.13 8.20 0.77
C LEU A 96 -3.91 9.25 -0.04
N ASP A 97 -4.92 9.88 0.56
CA ASP A 97 -5.77 10.92 -0.04
C ASP A 97 -6.32 10.50 -1.41
N ALA A 98 -7.01 9.36 -1.45
CA ALA A 98 -7.50 8.74 -2.68
C ALA A 98 -9.00 8.44 -2.62
N GLU A 99 -9.67 8.52 -3.78
CA GLU A 99 -11.11 8.25 -3.86
C GLU A 99 -11.39 6.74 -3.74
N THR A 100 -10.50 5.91 -4.28
CA THR A 100 -10.61 4.46 -4.40
C THR A 100 -9.36 3.75 -3.88
N ALA A 101 -9.55 2.55 -3.34
CA ALA A 101 -8.46 1.67 -2.94
C ALA A 101 -8.75 0.25 -3.40
N HIS A 102 -7.71 -0.46 -3.82
CA HIS A 102 -7.75 -1.81 -4.32
C HIS A 102 -6.79 -2.67 -3.49
N PHE A 103 -7.26 -3.84 -3.11
CA PHE A 103 -6.49 -4.83 -2.36
C PHE A 103 -6.80 -6.21 -2.94
N THR A 104 -5.77 -6.96 -3.30
CA THR A 104 -5.90 -8.31 -3.84
C THR A 104 -5.03 -9.25 -3.03
N VAL A 105 -5.57 -10.45 -2.75
CA VAL A 105 -4.86 -11.54 -2.08
C VAL A 105 -4.97 -12.78 -2.95
N SER A 106 -3.85 -13.48 -3.17
CA SER A 106 -3.77 -14.76 -3.87
C SER A 106 -2.88 -15.75 -3.13
#